data_AF-A0A3M8X7W9-F1
#
_entry.id   AF-A0A3M8X7W9-F1
#
_cell.length_a   1.000
_cell.length_b   1.000
_cell.length_c   1.000
_cell.angle_alpha   90.00
_cell.angle_beta   90.00
_cell.angle_gamma   90.00
#
_symmetry.space_group_name_H-M   'P 1'
#
loop_
_entity.id
_entity.type
_entity.pdbx_description
1 polymer ?
#
loop_
_entity_poly.entity_id
_entity_poly.type
_entity_poly.pdbx_seq_one_letter_code
_entity_poly.pdbx_strand_id
1 'polypeptide(L)'
;MQDVTCHQVDEQRLAEALDDIDGRAYTRWHSLRYGSISPTLIRAMADELLDHVAARSVTEPGLDAAARTVAATAAECVHGVLSIMCFPNGDQELRFPLVGERISTDPDDDEFGDGPITFRDVVKEAPTARTWLDMFETCVVSGHVWDWERVTGLLLRGDYAPAIRDGVPYNRYTSVSDPADLAAMDALCPYLTEAAGHLPRDWPTVPLRKPDAGERAAAARRLDEVGDALSADQRLLRVLLDDDQHAFEDALVARLVAYRESVEADAGDPAPRSLLPLGTLALACLAVQVHGWELGVQSGYLPYGLLGSPDAPRRAAEGNRNNLGYWAAK
;
A
#
# COMPACT_ATOMS: atom_id res chain seq x y z
N MET A 1 -2.82 -20.20 20.15
CA MET A 1 -2.57 -18.76 20.03
C MET A 1 -1.13 -18.51 20.42
N GLN A 2 -0.31 -18.05 19.47
CA GLN A 2 1.11 -17.76 19.65
C GLN A 2 1.29 -16.25 19.78
N ASP A 3 2.09 -15.79 20.75
CA ASP A 3 2.33 -14.37 21.01
C ASP A 3 3.76 -13.98 20.62
N VAL A 4 3.92 -12.92 19.83
CA VAL A 4 5.21 -12.40 19.38
C VAL A 4 5.34 -10.93 19.75
N THR A 5 6.26 -10.64 20.67
CA THR A 5 6.53 -9.28 21.16
C THR A 5 7.23 -8.42 20.10
N CYS A 6 6.96 -7.12 20.09
CA CYS A 6 7.65 -6.14 19.25
C CYS A 6 9.00 -5.71 19.82
N HIS A 7 9.84 -5.13 18.94
CA HIS A 7 10.97 -4.31 19.38
C HIS A 7 10.46 -3.05 20.08
N GLN A 8 11.33 -2.39 20.83
CA GLN A 8 11.02 -1.14 21.51
C GLN A 8 11.34 0.05 20.59
N VAL A 9 10.47 1.06 20.62
CA VAL A 9 10.71 2.38 20.04
C VAL A 9 10.72 3.38 21.19
N ASP A 10 11.61 4.35 21.13
CA ASP A 10 11.72 5.38 22.16
C ASP A 10 10.40 6.13 22.39
N GLU A 11 10.04 6.33 23.67
CA GLU A 11 8.77 6.97 24.05
C GLU A 11 8.66 8.41 23.56
N GLN A 12 9.78 9.15 23.50
CA GLN A 12 9.79 10.51 22.98
C GLN A 12 9.47 10.52 21.48
N ARG A 13 9.99 9.56 20.70
CA ARG A 13 9.67 9.44 19.27
C ARG A 13 8.23 9.06 19.02
N LEU A 14 7.66 8.19 19.86
CA LEU A 14 6.23 7.88 19.80
C LEU A 14 5.40 9.13 20.11
N ALA A 15 5.77 9.92 21.12
CA ALA A 15 5.09 11.16 21.45
C ALA A 15 5.20 12.22 20.33
N GLU A 16 6.37 12.38 19.72
CA GLU A 16 6.59 13.27 18.57
C GLU A 16 5.74 12.87 17.36
N ALA A 17 5.63 11.57 17.08
CA ALA A 17 4.78 11.08 16.00
C ALA A 17 3.29 11.34 16.25
N LEU A 18 2.85 11.30 17.52
CA LEU A 18 1.46 11.56 17.93
C LEU A 18 1.10 13.05 17.94
N ASP A 19 2.07 13.92 18.20
CA ASP A 19 1.85 15.36 18.26
C ASP A 19 1.31 15.90 16.91
N ASP A 20 0.50 16.96 16.93
CA ASP A 20 -0.02 17.77 15.81
C ASP A 20 0.10 17.22 14.36
N ILE A 21 -0.41 16.01 14.09
CA ILE A 21 -0.25 15.39 12.77
C ILE A 21 -0.99 16.16 11.67
N ASP A 22 -2.15 16.75 11.99
CA ASP A 22 -2.93 17.58 11.08
C ASP A 22 -2.15 18.84 10.66
N GLY A 23 -1.59 19.58 11.63
CA GLY A 23 -0.81 20.79 11.37
C GLY A 23 0.47 20.51 10.58
N ARG A 24 1.17 19.41 10.90
CA ARG A 24 2.35 18.98 10.14
C ARG A 24 1.99 18.54 8.72
N ALA A 25 0.96 17.73 8.55
CA ALA A 25 0.49 17.29 7.23
C ALA A 25 0.07 18.48 6.36
N TYR A 26 -0.62 19.47 6.92
CA TYR A 26 -1.00 20.70 6.20
C TYR A 26 0.24 21.50 5.79
N THR A 27 1.22 21.63 6.69
CA THR A 27 2.48 22.32 6.40
C THR A 27 3.28 21.63 5.28
N ARG A 28 3.28 20.28 5.26
CA ARG A 28 3.90 19.48 4.18
C ARG A 28 3.18 19.70 2.86
N TRP A 29 1.85 19.58 2.85
CA TRP A 29 1.04 19.84 1.67
C TRP A 29 1.27 21.24 1.12
N HIS A 30 1.22 22.28 1.96
CA HIS A 30 1.45 23.66 1.56
C HIS A 30 2.85 23.84 0.94
N SER A 31 3.86 23.17 1.51
CA SER A 31 5.23 23.19 0.99
C SER A 31 5.38 22.46 -0.35
N LEU A 32 4.64 21.37 -0.55
CA LEU A 32 4.56 20.67 -1.84
C LEU A 32 3.86 21.53 -2.90
N ARG A 33 2.75 22.20 -2.53
CA ARG A 33 1.92 22.99 -3.44
C ARG A 33 2.59 24.28 -3.91
N TYR A 34 3.18 25.03 -2.98
CA TYR A 34 3.71 26.38 -3.23
C TYR A 34 5.24 26.45 -3.21
N GLY A 35 5.91 25.35 -2.86
CA GLY A 35 7.37 25.25 -2.81
C GLY A 35 7.92 24.36 -3.90
N SER A 36 8.49 23.22 -3.49
CA SER A 36 9.09 22.24 -4.39
C SER A 36 8.35 20.92 -4.23
N ILE A 37 7.69 20.47 -5.30
CA ILE A 37 7.09 19.15 -5.33
C ILE A 37 8.12 18.14 -5.84
N SER A 38 8.25 17.01 -5.14
CA SER A 38 9.09 15.91 -5.60
C SER A 38 8.58 14.57 -5.06
N PRO A 39 8.82 13.46 -5.77
CA PRO A 39 8.49 12.12 -5.26
C PRO A 39 9.09 11.85 -3.88
N THR A 40 10.31 12.35 -3.61
CA THR A 40 10.98 12.20 -2.31
C THR A 40 10.24 12.93 -1.19
N LEU A 41 9.74 14.14 -1.41
CA LEU A 41 9.02 14.90 -0.39
C LEU A 41 7.62 14.33 -0.13
N ILE A 42 6.95 13.83 -1.18
CA ILE A 42 5.68 13.12 -1.04
C ILE A 42 5.88 11.82 -0.24
N ARG A 43 6.95 11.06 -0.54
CA ARG A 43 7.30 9.86 0.23
C ARG A 43 7.62 10.18 1.68
N ALA A 44 8.37 11.25 1.95
CA ALA A 44 8.68 11.67 3.32
C ALA A 44 7.41 12.02 4.13
N MET A 45 6.41 12.62 3.48
CA MET A 45 5.10 12.83 4.11
C MET A 45 4.40 11.50 4.41
N ALA A 46 4.43 10.52 3.49
CA ALA A 46 3.89 9.18 3.75
C ALA A 46 4.56 8.51 4.95
N ASP A 47 5.89 8.57 5.04
CA ASP A 47 6.67 8.01 6.16
C ASP A 47 6.27 8.65 7.49
N GLU A 48 6.11 9.97 7.53
CA GLU A 48 5.67 10.72 8.72
C GLU A 48 4.24 10.34 9.16
N LEU A 49 3.34 10.14 8.19
CA LEU A 49 1.97 9.68 8.45
C LEU A 49 1.97 8.22 8.96
N LEU A 50 2.83 7.36 8.43
CA LEU A 50 2.98 5.98 8.90
C LEU A 50 3.60 5.91 10.31
N ASP A 51 4.52 6.81 10.64
CA ASP A 51 5.05 6.94 12.01
C ASP A 51 3.90 7.25 12.99
N HIS A 52 2.99 8.16 12.61
CA HIS A 52 1.80 8.46 13.41
C HIS A 52 0.87 7.24 13.56
N VAL A 53 0.55 6.55 12.47
CA VAL A 53 -0.33 5.36 12.51
C VAL A 53 0.27 4.28 13.40
N ALA A 54 1.58 4.06 13.31
CA ALA A 54 2.28 3.11 14.16
C ALA A 54 2.19 3.51 15.64
N ALA A 55 2.49 4.76 15.99
CA ALA A 55 2.37 5.24 17.35
C ALA A 55 0.92 5.15 17.90
N ARG A 56 -0.09 5.44 17.07
CA ARG A 56 -1.50 5.24 17.43
C ARG A 56 -1.80 3.77 17.71
N SER A 57 -1.32 2.84 16.88
CA SER A 57 -1.56 1.40 17.04
C SER A 57 -1.00 0.81 18.34
N VAL A 58 0.06 1.40 18.91
CA VAL A 58 0.58 1.01 20.24
C VAL A 58 -0.43 1.32 21.35
N THR A 59 -1.10 2.47 21.26
CA THR A 59 -2.05 2.93 22.29
C THR A 59 -3.48 2.41 22.07
N GLU A 60 -3.89 2.27 20.81
CA GLU A 60 -5.21 1.84 20.37
C GLU A 60 -5.06 0.89 19.16
N PRO A 61 -4.85 -0.43 19.40
CA PRO A 61 -4.59 -1.37 18.32
C PRO A 61 -5.78 -1.57 17.36
N GLY A 62 -6.97 -1.11 17.73
CA GLY A 62 -8.16 -1.12 16.88
C GLY A 62 -8.22 -0.02 15.84
N LEU A 63 -7.38 1.01 15.95
CA LEU A 63 -7.36 2.23 15.16
C LEU A 63 -8.73 2.92 15.02
N ASP A 64 -8.83 4.11 15.59
CA ASP A 64 -9.98 4.98 15.40
C ASP A 64 -10.08 5.53 13.94
N ALA A 65 -11.20 6.22 13.67
CA ALA A 65 -11.46 6.78 12.34
C ALA A 65 -10.42 7.85 11.92
N ALA A 66 -9.84 8.58 12.87
CA ALA A 66 -8.83 9.58 12.59
C ALA A 66 -7.54 8.91 12.10
N ALA A 67 -7.05 7.89 12.82
CA ALA A 67 -5.87 7.14 12.41
C ALA A 67 -6.07 6.42 11.06
N ARG A 68 -7.30 5.97 10.75
CA ARG A 68 -7.64 5.42 9.43
C ARG A 68 -7.55 6.47 8.32
N THR A 69 -7.94 7.71 8.60
CA THR A 69 -7.81 8.83 7.64
C THR A 69 -6.34 9.19 7.41
N VAL A 70 -5.51 9.16 8.46
CA VAL A 70 -4.05 9.30 8.35
C VAL A 70 -3.46 8.18 7.49
N ALA A 71 -3.83 6.92 7.74
CA ALA A 71 -3.36 5.77 6.96
C ALA A 71 -3.79 5.84 5.49
N ALA A 72 -5.03 6.26 5.21
CA ALA A 72 -5.51 6.49 3.85
C ALA A 72 -4.73 7.62 3.15
N THR A 73 -4.41 8.69 3.88
CA THR A 73 -3.57 9.78 3.36
C THR A 73 -2.15 9.31 3.05
N ALA A 74 -1.58 8.43 3.87
CA ALA A 74 -0.29 7.81 3.58
C ALA A 74 -0.34 6.98 2.29
N ALA A 75 -1.41 6.20 2.10
CA ALA A 75 -1.63 5.42 0.88
C ALA A 75 -1.77 6.32 -0.37
N GLU A 76 -2.51 7.43 -0.29
CA GLU A 76 -2.63 8.42 -1.36
C GLU A 76 -1.26 9.04 -1.72
N CYS A 77 -0.43 9.35 -0.72
CA CYS A 77 0.93 9.84 -0.95
C CYS A 77 1.79 8.80 -1.70
N VAL A 78 1.79 7.54 -1.25
CA VAL A 78 2.55 6.46 -1.93
C VAL A 78 2.00 6.19 -3.34
N HIS A 79 0.68 6.28 -3.52
CA HIS A 79 0.03 6.18 -4.82
C HIS A 79 0.47 7.30 -5.75
N GLY A 80 0.48 8.53 -5.25
CA GLY A 80 0.94 9.71 -5.99
C GLY A 80 2.38 9.55 -6.47
N VAL A 81 3.28 9.04 -5.61
CA VAL A 81 4.67 8.72 -6.00
C VAL A 81 4.69 7.72 -7.17
N LEU A 82 4.00 6.58 -7.04
CA LEU A 82 3.95 5.56 -8.10
C LEU A 82 3.35 6.12 -9.40
N SER A 83 2.24 6.85 -9.29
CA SER A 83 1.51 7.42 -10.43
C SER A 83 2.37 8.43 -11.20
N ILE A 84 2.96 9.39 -10.49
CA ILE A 84 3.87 10.39 -11.06
C ILE A 84 5.07 9.73 -11.74
N MET A 85 5.66 8.72 -11.09
CA MET A 85 6.86 8.07 -11.61
C MET A 85 6.55 7.16 -12.81
N CYS A 86 5.40 6.48 -12.85
CA CYS A 86 4.99 5.68 -14.00
C CYS A 86 4.55 6.57 -15.18
N PHE A 87 3.88 7.68 -14.90
CA PHE A 87 3.26 8.54 -15.91
C PHE A 87 3.58 10.03 -15.69
N PRO A 88 4.84 10.50 -15.82
CA PRO A 88 5.20 11.88 -15.46
C PRO A 88 4.49 13.01 -16.24
N ASN A 89 3.82 12.68 -17.34
CA ASN A 89 3.07 13.63 -18.18
C ASN A 89 1.55 13.34 -18.18
N GLY A 90 1.05 12.57 -17.22
CA GLY A 90 -0.36 12.22 -17.15
C GLY A 90 -1.19 13.27 -16.42
N ASP A 91 -2.48 12.98 -16.34
CA ASP A 91 -3.44 13.78 -15.58
C ASP A 91 -3.52 13.20 -14.17
N GLN A 92 -2.66 13.71 -13.28
CA GLN A 92 -2.56 13.24 -11.91
C GLN A 92 -3.28 14.16 -10.96
N GLU A 93 -3.97 13.55 -10.01
CA GLU A 93 -4.50 14.23 -8.83
C GLU A 93 -4.00 13.50 -7.59
N LEU A 94 -3.27 14.22 -6.75
CA LEU A 94 -2.79 13.74 -5.46
C LEU A 94 -3.72 14.29 -4.40
N ARG A 95 -4.31 13.43 -3.60
CA ARG A 95 -5.26 13.84 -2.55
C ARG A 95 -4.63 13.70 -1.18
N PHE A 96 -5.06 14.58 -0.28
CA PHE A 96 -4.62 14.59 1.10
C PHE A 96 -5.84 14.60 2.04
N PRO A 97 -6.57 13.47 2.15
CA PRO A 97 -7.83 13.40 2.88
C PRO A 97 -7.78 13.93 4.32
N LEU A 98 -6.66 13.71 5.02
CA LEU A 98 -6.45 14.21 6.38
C LEU A 98 -6.65 15.73 6.49
N VAL A 99 -6.19 16.48 5.51
CA VAL A 99 -6.26 17.95 5.50
C VAL A 99 -7.30 18.51 4.55
N GLY A 100 -8.01 17.64 3.82
CA GLY A 100 -9.06 18.04 2.88
C GLY A 100 -8.56 18.68 1.58
N GLU A 101 -7.28 18.51 1.26
CA GLU A 101 -6.62 19.20 0.14
C GLU A 101 -6.27 18.26 -1.01
N ARG A 102 -5.91 18.84 -2.16
CA ARG A 102 -5.40 18.12 -3.33
C ARG A 102 -4.33 18.90 -4.09
N ILE A 103 -3.62 18.21 -4.97
CA ILE A 103 -2.67 18.77 -5.94
C ILE A 103 -2.97 18.10 -7.28
N SER A 104 -3.41 18.88 -8.27
CA SER A 104 -3.80 18.39 -9.59
C SER A 104 -2.89 18.93 -10.69
N THR A 105 -2.70 18.15 -11.76
CA THR A 105 -2.08 18.63 -13.02
C THR A 105 -3.12 19.07 -14.06
N ASP A 106 -4.42 18.95 -13.75
CA ASP A 106 -5.50 19.39 -14.62
C ASP A 106 -5.38 20.90 -14.89
N PRO A 107 -5.24 21.34 -16.16
CA PRO A 107 -5.11 22.75 -16.49
C PRO A 107 -6.37 23.58 -16.20
N ASP A 108 -7.55 22.94 -16.08
CA ASP A 108 -8.79 23.59 -15.70
C ASP A 108 -8.93 23.73 -14.17
N ASP A 109 -8.03 23.11 -13.40
CA ASP A 109 -7.94 23.27 -11.95
C ASP A 109 -7.16 24.55 -11.58
N ASP A 110 -7.76 25.70 -11.87
CA ASP A 110 -7.19 27.04 -11.62
C ASP A 110 -7.57 27.62 -10.26
N GLU A 111 -8.00 26.79 -9.30
CA GLU A 111 -8.54 27.19 -7.98
C GLU A 111 -7.66 28.24 -7.26
N PHE A 112 -6.35 28.22 -7.51
CA PHE A 112 -5.36 29.11 -6.90
C PHE A 112 -4.66 30.08 -7.87
N GLY A 113 -4.99 30.05 -9.17
CA GLY A 113 -4.53 31.04 -10.17
C GLY A 113 -3.03 31.06 -10.47
N ASP A 114 -2.30 29.99 -10.17
CA ASP A 114 -0.84 29.88 -10.30
C ASP A 114 -0.35 29.03 -11.49
N GLY A 115 -1.29 28.54 -12.30
CA GLY A 115 -1.02 27.79 -13.53
C GLY A 115 -0.85 26.27 -13.30
N PRO A 116 -0.83 25.48 -14.39
CA PRO A 116 -0.83 24.02 -14.30
C PRO A 116 0.47 23.49 -13.68
N ILE A 117 0.34 22.62 -12.70
CA ILE A 117 1.47 21.87 -12.14
C ILE A 117 1.86 20.78 -13.14
N THR A 118 3.16 20.56 -13.33
CA THR A 118 3.66 19.41 -14.09
C THR A 118 4.65 18.61 -13.29
N PHE A 119 4.51 17.28 -13.34
CA PHE A 119 5.41 16.37 -12.64
C PHE A 119 6.62 15.94 -13.47
N ARG A 120 6.62 16.23 -14.77
CA ARG A 120 7.66 15.79 -15.70
C ARG A 120 9.07 16.17 -15.26
N ASP A 121 9.23 17.41 -14.79
CA ASP A 121 10.54 17.95 -14.46
C ASP A 121 11.02 17.57 -13.07
N VAL A 122 10.12 17.13 -12.18
CA VAL A 122 10.46 16.74 -10.80
C VAL A 122 10.81 15.26 -10.67
N VAL A 123 10.38 14.42 -11.62
CA VAL A 123 10.79 13.01 -11.69
C VAL A 123 12.25 12.92 -12.13
N LYS A 124 13.07 12.27 -11.30
CA LYS A 124 14.52 12.07 -11.49
C LYS A 124 14.96 10.60 -11.56
N GLU A 125 14.02 9.67 -11.40
CA GLU A 125 14.26 8.23 -11.44
C GLU A 125 13.02 7.48 -11.94
N ALA A 126 13.18 6.19 -12.23
CA ALA A 126 12.10 5.31 -12.66
C ALA A 126 11.58 4.47 -11.49
N PRO A 127 10.27 4.19 -11.42
CA PRO A 127 9.73 3.28 -10.41
C PRO A 127 10.13 1.84 -10.76
N THR A 128 10.23 1.00 -9.74
CA THR A 128 10.53 -0.42 -9.89
C THR A 128 9.39 -1.26 -9.32
N ALA A 129 9.48 -2.58 -9.46
CA ALA A 129 8.58 -3.51 -8.78
C ALA A 129 8.55 -3.27 -7.26
N ARG A 130 9.66 -2.81 -6.66
CA ARG A 130 9.70 -2.42 -5.25
C ARG A 130 8.76 -1.25 -4.95
N THR A 131 8.76 -0.22 -5.79
CA THR A 131 7.83 0.92 -5.67
C THR A 131 6.37 0.48 -5.74
N TRP A 132 6.07 -0.48 -6.62
CA TRP A 132 4.73 -1.06 -6.73
C TRP A 132 4.35 -1.85 -5.48
N LEU A 133 5.27 -2.68 -4.96
CA LEU A 133 5.04 -3.48 -3.77
C LEU A 133 4.81 -2.59 -2.54
N ASP A 134 5.58 -1.51 -2.36
CA ASP A 134 5.35 -0.55 -1.27
C ASP A 134 3.95 0.06 -1.34
N MET A 135 3.48 0.37 -2.55
CA MET A 135 2.14 0.89 -2.77
C MET A 135 1.08 -0.17 -2.45
N PHE A 136 1.24 -1.39 -2.96
CA PHE A 136 0.34 -2.50 -2.67
C PHE A 136 0.23 -2.75 -1.15
N GLU A 137 1.37 -2.84 -0.48
CA GLU A 137 1.45 -3.07 0.97
C GLU A 137 0.75 -1.94 1.75
N THR A 138 1.09 -0.68 1.47
CA THR A 138 0.47 0.48 2.14
C THR A 138 -1.04 0.55 1.89
N CYS A 139 -1.47 0.28 0.66
CA CYS A 139 -2.87 0.33 0.25
C CYS A 139 -3.73 -0.78 0.88
N VAL A 140 -3.19 -2.00 0.99
CA VAL A 140 -3.85 -3.13 1.65
C VAL A 140 -3.93 -2.89 3.16
N VAL A 141 -2.82 -2.48 3.79
CA VAL A 141 -2.76 -2.26 5.24
C VAL A 141 -3.65 -1.11 5.69
N SER A 142 -3.66 0.01 4.96
CA SER A 142 -4.53 1.16 5.27
C SER A 142 -6.02 0.86 5.02
N GLY A 143 -6.34 -0.22 4.30
CA GLY A 143 -7.68 -0.50 3.78
C GLY A 143 -8.09 0.39 2.62
N HIS A 144 -7.22 1.27 2.12
CA HIS A 144 -7.47 2.16 0.98
C HIS A 144 -7.86 1.38 -0.28
N VAL A 145 -7.37 0.13 -0.43
CA VAL A 145 -7.72 -0.75 -1.55
C VAL A 145 -9.23 -1.00 -1.67
N TRP A 146 -9.99 -0.93 -0.56
CA TRP A 146 -11.43 -1.17 -0.53
C TRP A 146 -12.29 0.00 -1.01
N ASP A 147 -11.70 1.19 -1.14
CA ASP A 147 -12.36 2.34 -1.75
C ASP A 147 -12.37 2.16 -3.29
N TRP A 148 -13.31 1.36 -3.77
CA TRP A 148 -13.36 0.94 -5.18
C TRP A 148 -13.49 2.11 -6.15
N GLU A 149 -14.07 3.24 -5.72
CA GLU A 149 -14.21 4.45 -6.54
C GLU A 149 -12.85 5.10 -6.83
N ARG A 150 -11.84 4.85 -5.98
CA ARG A 150 -10.46 5.27 -6.22
C ARG A 150 -9.76 4.47 -7.29
N VAL A 151 -10.33 3.34 -7.69
CA VAL A 151 -9.78 2.41 -8.68
C VAL A 151 -8.33 2.00 -8.40
N THR A 152 -7.83 2.15 -7.17
CA THR A 152 -6.41 1.93 -6.82
C THR A 152 -5.96 0.51 -7.13
N GLY A 153 -6.77 -0.49 -6.76
CA GLY A 153 -6.49 -1.89 -7.08
C GLY A 153 -6.54 -2.18 -8.58
N LEU A 154 -7.43 -1.52 -9.32
CA LEU A 154 -7.52 -1.64 -10.78
C LEU A 154 -6.28 -1.06 -11.45
N LEU A 155 -5.84 0.14 -11.05
CA LEU A 155 -4.63 0.78 -11.59
C LEU A 155 -3.36 0.00 -11.26
N LEU A 156 -3.25 -0.52 -10.02
CA LEU A 156 -2.12 -1.39 -9.63
C LEU A 156 -2.01 -2.61 -10.54
N ARG A 157 -3.12 -3.28 -10.86
CA ARG A 157 -3.14 -4.45 -11.74
C ARG A 157 -2.99 -4.12 -13.21
N GLY A 158 -3.76 -3.16 -13.71
CA GLY A 158 -3.98 -2.91 -15.13
C GLY A 158 -2.99 -1.93 -15.77
N ASP A 159 -2.46 -0.99 -14.98
CA ASP A 159 -1.68 0.12 -15.52
C ASP A 159 -0.25 0.07 -14.99
N TYR A 160 -0.07 0.09 -13.66
CA TYR A 160 1.25 0.21 -13.05
C TYR A 160 2.09 -1.06 -13.19
N ALA A 161 1.54 -2.25 -12.92
CA ALA A 161 2.30 -3.49 -13.04
C ALA A 161 2.75 -3.76 -14.50
N PRO A 162 1.90 -3.61 -15.54
CA PRO A 162 2.34 -3.69 -16.93
C PRO A 162 3.37 -2.62 -17.29
N ALA A 163 3.15 -1.35 -16.91
CA ALA A 163 4.11 -0.28 -17.18
C ALA A 163 5.50 -0.60 -16.61
N ILE A 164 5.59 -1.15 -15.39
CA ILE A 164 6.87 -1.54 -14.79
C ILE A 164 7.54 -2.69 -15.56
N ARG A 165 6.80 -3.69 -16.02
CA ARG A 165 7.35 -4.78 -16.86
C ARG A 165 7.90 -4.30 -18.18
N ASP A 166 7.21 -3.34 -18.78
CA ASP A 166 7.55 -2.78 -20.08
C ASP A 166 8.66 -1.72 -19.98
N GLY A 167 9.30 -1.60 -18.81
CA GLY A 167 10.42 -0.69 -18.60
C GLY A 167 9.98 0.78 -18.46
N VAL A 168 8.77 1.01 -17.95
CA VAL A 168 8.13 2.31 -17.65
C VAL A 168 8.12 3.25 -18.86
N PRO A 169 7.38 2.92 -19.93
CA PRO A 169 7.54 3.53 -21.26
C PRO A 169 7.32 5.05 -21.31
N TYR A 170 6.66 5.64 -20.31
CA TYR A 170 6.39 7.08 -20.23
C TYR A 170 7.39 7.84 -19.36
N ASN A 171 8.32 7.15 -18.71
CA ASN A 171 9.39 7.73 -17.92
C ASN A 171 10.70 7.72 -18.74
N ARG A 172 11.48 8.80 -18.64
CA ARG A 172 12.76 8.95 -19.36
C ARG A 172 13.92 8.16 -18.74
N TYR A 173 13.76 7.68 -17.50
CA TYR A 173 14.77 6.90 -16.78
C TYR A 173 14.51 5.41 -16.96
N THR A 174 15.57 4.62 -16.94
CA THR A 174 15.47 3.16 -17.05
C THR A 174 14.99 2.57 -15.73
N SER A 175 13.89 1.82 -15.74
CA SER A 175 13.50 0.97 -14.61
C SER A 175 14.30 -0.33 -14.63
N VAL A 176 14.93 -0.65 -13.49
CA VAL A 176 15.59 -1.94 -13.26
C VAL A 176 15.03 -2.47 -11.95
N SER A 177 14.22 -3.51 -12.05
CA SER A 177 13.62 -4.16 -10.88
C SER A 177 14.42 -5.40 -10.47
N ASP A 178 14.52 -5.63 -9.17
CA ASP A 178 15.05 -6.90 -8.66
C ASP A 178 14.15 -8.06 -9.14
N PRO A 179 14.70 -9.18 -9.66
CA PRO A 179 13.91 -10.32 -10.08
C PRO A 179 12.97 -10.87 -8.99
N ALA A 180 13.37 -10.82 -7.72
CA ALA A 180 12.54 -11.24 -6.60
C ALA A 180 11.35 -10.30 -6.39
N ASP A 181 11.56 -8.98 -6.50
CA ASP A 181 10.47 -8.00 -6.43
C ASP A 181 9.51 -8.14 -7.61
N LEU A 182 10.04 -8.38 -8.83
CA LEU A 182 9.19 -8.65 -9.99
C LEU A 182 8.33 -9.89 -9.79
N ALA A 183 8.91 -10.99 -9.31
CA ALA A 183 8.18 -12.23 -9.03
C ALA A 183 7.12 -12.04 -7.93
N ALA A 184 7.41 -11.23 -6.91
CA ALA A 184 6.45 -10.91 -5.86
C ALA A 184 5.30 -10.04 -6.36
N MET A 185 5.59 -9.00 -7.14
CA MET A 185 4.57 -8.18 -7.82
C MET A 185 3.66 -9.06 -8.69
N ASP A 186 4.27 -9.97 -9.45
CA ASP A 186 3.60 -10.99 -10.25
C ASP A 186 2.65 -11.87 -9.45
N ALA A 187 3.09 -12.33 -8.28
CA ALA A 187 2.34 -13.19 -7.41
C ALA A 187 1.18 -12.47 -6.70
N LEU A 188 1.34 -11.16 -6.44
CA LEU A 188 0.33 -10.33 -5.79
C LEU A 188 -0.71 -9.76 -6.75
N CYS A 189 -0.38 -9.56 -8.04
CA CYS A 189 -1.33 -9.05 -9.04
C CYS A 189 -2.67 -9.83 -9.09
N PRO A 190 -2.69 -11.19 -9.05
CA PRO A 190 -3.92 -11.98 -8.99
C PRO A 190 -4.84 -11.68 -7.79
N TYR A 191 -4.33 -11.14 -6.68
CA TYR A 191 -5.16 -10.75 -5.54
C TYR A 191 -6.00 -9.51 -5.81
N LEU A 192 -5.63 -8.70 -6.81
CA LEU A 192 -6.41 -7.57 -7.28
C LEU A 192 -7.45 -8.06 -8.30
N THR A 193 -8.70 -7.68 -8.09
CA THR A 193 -9.81 -8.08 -8.98
C THR A 193 -9.65 -7.40 -10.34
N GLU A 194 -9.76 -8.19 -11.40
CA GLU A 194 -9.73 -7.68 -12.77
C GLU A 194 -11.06 -7.02 -13.14
N ALA A 195 -11.03 -5.94 -13.92
CA ALA A 195 -12.25 -5.39 -14.50
C ALA A 195 -12.83 -6.34 -15.55
N ALA A 196 -14.15 -6.41 -15.64
CA ALA A 196 -14.83 -7.21 -16.67
C ALA A 196 -14.74 -6.57 -18.07
N GLY A 197 -14.29 -5.32 -18.14
CA GLY A 197 -14.23 -4.50 -19.34
C GLY A 197 -13.50 -3.19 -19.09
N HIS A 198 -13.36 -2.37 -20.13
CA HIS A 198 -12.59 -1.12 -20.10
C HIS A 198 -13.42 0.10 -19.68
N LEU A 199 -14.74 -0.05 -19.50
CA LEU A 199 -15.62 1.06 -19.15
C LEU A 199 -15.83 1.15 -17.65
N PRO A 200 -16.12 2.34 -17.10
CA PRO A 200 -16.35 2.52 -15.67
C PRO A 200 -17.43 1.59 -15.05
N ARG A 201 -18.46 1.25 -15.83
CA ARG A 201 -19.52 0.31 -15.40
C ARG A 201 -19.03 -1.13 -15.17
N ASP A 202 -17.89 -1.49 -15.75
CA ASP A 202 -17.30 -2.82 -15.70
C ASP A 202 -16.21 -2.93 -14.61
N TRP A 203 -15.94 -1.82 -13.89
CA TRP A 203 -14.97 -1.78 -12.81
C TRP A 203 -15.42 -2.60 -11.59
N PRO A 204 -14.49 -3.31 -10.93
CA PRO A 204 -14.83 -4.18 -9.81
C PRO A 204 -15.16 -3.37 -8.57
N THR A 205 -16.33 -3.60 -7.99
CA THR A 205 -16.73 -3.03 -6.70
C THR A 205 -16.18 -3.83 -5.51
N VAL A 206 -15.63 -5.02 -5.77
CA VAL A 206 -14.92 -5.86 -4.81
C VAL A 206 -13.46 -5.94 -5.28
N PRO A 207 -12.58 -5.04 -4.81
CA PRO A 207 -11.26 -4.81 -5.40
C PRO A 207 -10.22 -5.88 -5.04
N LEU A 208 -10.42 -6.64 -3.96
CA LEU A 208 -9.59 -7.77 -3.58
C LEU A 208 -10.33 -9.10 -3.75
N ARG A 209 -9.58 -10.12 -4.19
CA ARG A 209 -10.06 -11.51 -4.32
C ARG A 209 -8.98 -12.50 -3.91
N LYS A 210 -9.40 -13.73 -3.63
CA LYS A 210 -8.48 -14.87 -3.52
C LYS A 210 -8.17 -15.40 -4.92
N PRO A 211 -6.90 -15.52 -5.33
CA PRO A 211 -6.54 -16.18 -6.58
C PRO A 211 -6.96 -17.66 -6.54
N ASP A 212 -7.31 -18.24 -7.69
CA ASP A 212 -7.64 -19.65 -7.75
C ASP A 212 -6.41 -20.55 -7.53
N ALA A 213 -6.63 -21.85 -7.31
CA ALA A 213 -5.55 -22.78 -7.00
C ALA A 213 -4.48 -22.86 -8.12
N GLY A 214 -4.88 -22.69 -9.39
CA GLY A 214 -3.97 -22.70 -10.53
C GLY A 214 -3.12 -21.44 -10.59
N GLU A 215 -3.74 -20.27 -10.41
CA GLU A 215 -3.06 -18.98 -10.30
C GLU A 215 -2.03 -18.98 -9.16
N ARG A 216 -2.43 -19.46 -7.97
CA ARG A 216 -1.53 -19.56 -6.82
C ARG A 216 -0.37 -20.52 -7.08
N ALA A 217 -0.63 -21.70 -7.64
CA ALA A 217 0.43 -22.66 -7.96
C ALA A 217 1.41 -22.11 -9.02
N ALA A 218 0.93 -21.33 -9.99
CA ALA A 218 1.79 -20.68 -10.97
C ALA A 218 2.63 -19.54 -10.36
N ALA A 219 2.06 -18.76 -9.47
CA ALA A 219 2.80 -17.74 -8.70
C ALA A 219 3.86 -18.37 -7.79
N ALA A 220 3.52 -19.47 -7.10
CA ALA A 220 4.42 -20.21 -6.23
C ALA A 220 5.65 -20.72 -6.99
N ARG A 221 5.46 -21.35 -8.15
CA ARG A 221 6.57 -21.80 -9.01
C ARG A 221 7.51 -20.67 -9.43
N ARG A 222 6.96 -19.50 -9.77
CA ARG A 222 7.78 -18.33 -10.16
C ARG A 222 8.63 -17.80 -8.99
N LEU A 223 8.10 -17.82 -7.78
CA LEU A 223 8.90 -17.50 -6.59
C LEU A 223 9.95 -18.58 -6.31
N ASP A 224 9.61 -19.87 -6.48
CA ASP A 224 10.57 -20.98 -6.33
C ASP A 224 11.74 -20.89 -7.33
N GLU A 225 11.51 -20.40 -8.55
CA GLU A 225 12.55 -20.15 -9.56
C GLU A 225 13.56 -19.07 -9.14
N VAL A 226 13.14 -18.09 -8.33
CA VAL A 226 14.03 -17.07 -7.75
C VAL A 226 14.86 -17.65 -6.59
N GLY A 227 14.28 -18.57 -5.83
CA GLY A 227 14.98 -19.36 -4.81
C GLY A 227 15.56 -18.54 -3.66
N ASP A 228 16.86 -18.69 -3.39
CA ASP A 228 17.50 -18.11 -2.20
C ASP A 228 17.56 -16.58 -2.20
N ALA A 229 17.37 -15.94 -3.36
CA ALA A 229 17.35 -14.49 -3.49
C ALA A 229 16.08 -13.83 -2.92
N LEU A 230 15.05 -14.61 -2.59
CA LEU A 230 13.84 -14.07 -1.97
C LEU A 230 14.15 -13.41 -0.62
N SER A 231 13.54 -12.26 -0.37
CA SER A 231 13.49 -11.65 0.96
C SER A 231 12.61 -12.47 1.92
N ALA A 232 12.68 -12.16 3.22
CA ALA A 232 11.88 -12.85 4.23
C ALA A 232 10.36 -12.70 3.99
N ASP A 233 9.90 -11.52 3.55
CA ASP A 233 8.49 -11.29 3.22
C ASP A 233 8.07 -12.02 1.94
N GLN A 234 8.94 -12.11 0.95
CA GLN A 234 8.64 -12.87 -0.28
C GLN A 234 8.59 -14.38 -0.02
N ARG A 235 9.39 -14.89 0.92
CA ARG A 235 9.26 -16.28 1.40
C ARG A 235 7.93 -16.49 2.15
N LEU A 236 7.49 -15.52 2.96
CA LEU A 236 6.18 -15.60 3.60
C LEU A 236 5.03 -15.58 2.57
N LEU A 237 5.13 -14.74 1.53
CA LEU A 237 4.20 -14.75 0.40
C LEU A 237 4.19 -16.12 -0.29
N ARG A 238 5.37 -16.73 -0.49
CA ARG A 238 5.46 -18.06 -1.07
C ARG A 238 4.68 -19.10 -0.26
N VAL A 239 4.73 -19.05 1.07
CA VAL A 239 3.95 -19.93 1.96
C VAL A 239 2.45 -19.63 1.89
N LEU A 240 2.06 -18.34 1.85
CA LEU A 240 0.65 -17.94 1.71
C LEU A 240 -0.01 -18.57 0.47
N LEU A 241 0.73 -18.69 -0.64
CA LEU A 241 0.24 -19.27 -1.89
C LEU A 241 -0.11 -20.76 -1.81
N ASP A 242 0.47 -21.49 -0.85
CA ASP A 242 0.11 -22.90 -0.59
C ASP A 242 -1.31 -23.03 0.00
N ASP A 243 -1.89 -21.92 0.49
CA ASP A 243 -3.23 -21.87 1.08
C ASP A 243 -3.38 -22.80 2.31
N ASP A 244 -2.29 -22.97 3.05
CA ASP A 244 -2.22 -23.70 4.31
C ASP A 244 -2.06 -22.70 5.47
N GLN A 245 -3.12 -22.55 6.26
CA GLN A 245 -3.15 -21.61 7.38
C GLN A 245 -2.09 -21.95 8.43
N HIS A 246 -1.88 -23.22 8.76
CA HIS A 246 -0.97 -23.60 9.83
C HIS A 246 0.49 -23.35 9.43
N ALA A 247 0.85 -23.74 8.20
CA ALA A 247 2.18 -23.46 7.66
C ALA A 247 2.46 -21.94 7.55
N PHE A 248 1.45 -21.16 7.16
CA PHE A 248 1.56 -19.71 7.13
C PHE A 248 1.74 -19.10 8.52
N GLU A 249 0.99 -19.54 9.52
CA GLU A 249 1.12 -19.04 10.90
C GLU A 249 2.51 -19.32 11.49
N ASP A 250 3.04 -20.53 11.29
CA ASP A 250 4.40 -20.88 11.73
C ASP A 250 5.45 -20.00 11.03
N ALA A 251 5.31 -19.79 9.72
CA ALA A 251 6.19 -18.90 8.95
C ALA A 251 6.06 -17.43 9.37
N LEU A 252 4.84 -16.97 9.68
CA LEU A 252 4.56 -15.61 10.15
C LEU A 252 5.22 -15.35 11.51
N VAL A 253 5.12 -16.29 12.46
CA VAL A 253 5.81 -16.18 13.75
C VAL A 253 7.32 -16.11 13.56
N ALA A 254 7.88 -17.02 12.76
CA ALA A 254 9.32 -17.00 12.48
C ALA A 254 9.76 -15.67 11.85
N ARG A 255 8.96 -15.13 10.91
CA ARG A 255 9.22 -13.84 10.25
C ARG A 255 9.20 -12.67 11.23
N LEU A 256 8.23 -12.61 12.14
CA LEU A 256 8.10 -11.53 13.12
C LEU A 256 9.21 -11.57 14.19
N VAL A 257 9.61 -12.76 14.62
CA VAL A 257 10.75 -12.94 15.53
C VAL A 257 12.05 -12.47 14.85
N ALA A 258 12.32 -12.95 13.64
CA ALA A 258 13.50 -12.53 12.87
C ALA A 258 13.49 -11.03 12.57
N TYR A 259 12.30 -10.44 12.34
CA TYR A 259 12.16 -9.00 12.16
C TYR A 259 12.62 -8.23 13.39
N ARG A 260 12.09 -8.59 14.56
CA ARG A 260 12.46 -7.96 15.84
C ARG A 260 13.98 -8.04 16.04
N GLU A 261 14.56 -9.23 15.89
CA GLU A 261 16.01 -9.43 16.05
C GLU A 261 16.83 -8.59 15.08
N SER A 262 16.37 -8.43 13.82
CA SER A 262 17.05 -7.60 12.83
C SER A 262 17.01 -6.11 13.17
N VAL A 263 15.89 -5.63 13.74
CA VAL A 263 15.75 -4.22 14.15
C VAL A 263 16.57 -3.95 15.41
N GLU A 264 16.56 -4.86 16.38
CA GLU A 264 17.35 -4.74 17.62
C GLU A 264 18.87 -4.86 17.39
N ALA A 265 19.28 -5.53 16.29
CA ALA A 265 20.69 -5.61 15.90
C ALA A 265 21.20 -4.34 15.21
N ASP A 266 20.31 -3.51 14.66
CA ASP A 266 20.68 -2.20 14.14
C ASP A 266 20.97 -1.26 15.32
N ALA A 267 22.13 -0.60 15.32
CA ALA A 267 22.58 0.24 16.42
C ALA A 267 21.84 1.60 16.50
N GLY A 268 20.91 1.84 15.58
CA GLY A 268 20.06 3.03 15.54
C GLY A 268 18.81 2.92 16.41
N ASP A 269 18.23 4.08 16.71
CA ASP A 269 16.89 4.15 17.31
C ASP A 269 15.83 3.92 16.22
N PRO A 270 15.01 2.86 16.30
CA PRO A 270 14.02 2.54 15.28
C PRO A 270 12.96 3.63 15.15
N ALA A 271 12.56 3.96 13.92
CA ALA A 271 11.48 4.91 13.67
C ALA A 271 10.12 4.28 14.04
N PRO A 272 9.12 5.04 14.54
CA PRO A 272 7.82 4.48 14.92
C PRO A 272 7.19 3.55 13.87
N ARG A 273 7.27 3.89 12.58
CA ARG A 273 6.74 3.05 11.48
C ARG A 273 7.36 1.66 11.38
N SER A 274 8.52 1.36 11.98
CA SER A 274 9.04 -0.01 12.02
C SER A 274 8.16 -0.94 12.86
N LEU A 275 7.28 -0.42 13.73
CA LEU A 275 6.24 -1.22 14.38
C LEU A 275 5.16 -1.72 13.39
N LEU A 276 5.18 -1.27 12.14
CA LEU A 276 4.32 -1.73 11.06
C LEU A 276 5.17 -2.33 9.93
N PRO A 277 5.62 -3.59 10.03
CA PRO A 277 6.32 -4.26 8.94
C PRO A 277 5.35 -4.48 7.76
N LEU A 278 5.20 -3.47 6.90
CA LEU A 278 4.13 -3.38 5.90
C LEU A 278 4.05 -4.60 4.98
N GLY A 279 5.18 -5.14 4.52
CA GLY A 279 5.22 -6.39 3.75
C GLY A 279 4.60 -7.57 4.49
N THR A 280 5.05 -7.84 5.71
CA THR A 280 4.49 -8.91 6.56
C THR A 280 3.02 -8.66 6.88
N LEU A 281 2.67 -7.42 7.23
CA LEU A 281 1.32 -7.04 7.63
C LEU A 281 0.32 -7.12 6.48
N ALA A 282 0.72 -6.75 5.25
CA ALA A 282 -0.11 -6.89 4.06
C ALA A 282 -0.43 -8.35 3.75
N LEU A 283 0.54 -9.27 3.93
CA LEU A 283 0.30 -10.70 3.77
C LEU A 283 -0.65 -11.26 4.83
N ALA A 284 -0.52 -10.82 6.09
CA ALA A 284 -1.49 -11.15 7.13
C ALA A 284 -2.89 -10.58 6.82
N CYS A 285 -2.98 -9.37 6.25
CA CYS A 285 -4.24 -8.79 5.78
C CYS A 285 -4.88 -9.65 4.68
N LEU A 286 -4.12 -10.13 3.69
CA LEU A 286 -4.64 -11.03 2.65
C LEU A 286 -5.12 -12.37 3.25
N ALA A 287 -4.35 -12.95 4.16
CA ALA A 287 -4.72 -14.16 4.88
C ALA A 287 -6.09 -14.01 5.59
N VAL A 288 -6.29 -12.89 6.30
CA VAL A 288 -7.56 -12.63 6.99
C VAL A 288 -8.69 -12.31 5.99
N GLN A 289 -8.47 -11.34 5.10
CA GLN A 289 -9.55 -10.71 4.33
C GLN A 289 -10.01 -11.53 3.14
N VAL A 290 -9.11 -12.24 2.45
CA VAL A 290 -9.47 -12.98 1.23
C VAL A 290 -9.26 -14.48 1.34
N HIS A 291 -8.30 -14.96 2.15
CA HIS A 291 -8.26 -16.39 2.49
C HIS A 291 -9.29 -16.76 3.55
N GLY A 292 -9.80 -15.78 4.29
CA GLY A 292 -10.85 -15.96 5.29
C GLY A 292 -10.35 -16.61 6.58
N TRP A 293 -9.04 -16.52 6.86
CA TRP A 293 -8.44 -17.18 8.01
C TRP A 293 -8.64 -16.38 9.30
N GLU A 294 -8.84 -17.12 10.40
CA GLU A 294 -8.78 -16.58 11.75
C GLU A 294 -7.38 -16.84 12.30
N LEU A 295 -6.49 -15.85 12.19
CA LEU A 295 -5.08 -16.04 12.57
C LEU A 295 -4.92 -16.33 14.06
N GLY A 296 -4.21 -17.41 14.37
CA GLY A 296 -3.82 -17.82 15.71
C GLY A 296 -2.59 -17.10 16.27
N VAL A 297 -2.16 -15.98 15.66
CA VAL A 297 -0.95 -15.22 16.02
C VAL A 297 -1.34 -13.85 16.55
N GLN A 298 -0.81 -13.48 17.73
CA GLN A 298 -0.95 -12.16 18.33
C GLN A 298 0.40 -11.47 18.35
N SER A 299 0.43 -10.21 17.93
CA SER A 299 1.64 -9.38 17.95
C SER A 299 1.26 -7.91 17.84
N GLY A 300 2.01 -7.02 18.49
CA GLY A 300 1.88 -5.57 18.28
C GLY A 300 2.22 -5.15 16.85
N TYR A 301 2.95 -5.97 16.08
CA TYR A 301 3.21 -5.77 14.65
C TYR A 301 1.97 -6.05 13.78
N LEU A 302 0.94 -6.68 14.34
CA LEU A 302 -0.30 -7.05 13.67
C LEU A 302 -1.52 -6.40 14.36
N PRO A 303 -1.65 -5.06 14.38
CA PRO A 303 -2.79 -4.41 15.02
C PRO A 303 -4.10 -4.90 14.39
N TYR A 304 -5.04 -5.38 15.22
CA TYR A 304 -6.29 -5.97 14.73
C TYR A 304 -7.15 -4.97 13.94
N GLY A 305 -6.97 -3.67 14.19
CA GLY A 305 -7.61 -2.60 13.43
C GLY A 305 -7.19 -2.52 11.96
N LEU A 306 -5.97 -2.97 11.64
CA LEU A 306 -5.38 -2.97 10.30
C LEU A 306 -5.60 -4.29 9.55
N LEU A 307 -5.67 -5.42 10.26
CA LEU A 307 -5.83 -6.75 9.64
C LEU A 307 -7.13 -6.89 8.82
N GLY A 308 -8.14 -6.08 9.11
CA GLY A 308 -9.44 -6.13 8.45
C GLY A 308 -10.31 -7.25 9.01
N SER A 309 -11.12 -7.87 8.15
CA SER A 309 -12.07 -8.91 8.56
C SER A 309 -12.28 -9.94 7.45
N PRO A 310 -12.52 -11.22 7.76
CA PRO A 310 -12.89 -12.25 6.79
C PRO A 310 -14.16 -11.91 5.98
N ASP A 311 -15.02 -11.05 6.52
CA ASP A 311 -16.22 -10.56 5.87
C ASP A 311 -15.98 -9.42 4.87
N ALA A 312 -14.76 -8.87 4.75
CA ALA A 312 -14.49 -7.68 3.95
C ALA A 312 -14.96 -7.81 2.47
N PRO A 313 -14.70 -8.93 1.75
CA PRO A 313 -15.21 -9.10 0.39
C PRO A 313 -16.74 -9.11 0.32
N ARG A 314 -17.39 -9.76 1.30
CA ARG A 314 -18.85 -9.85 1.37
C ARG A 314 -19.47 -8.48 1.64
N ARG A 315 -18.92 -7.71 2.59
CA ARG A 315 -19.38 -6.35 2.89
C ARG A 315 -19.22 -5.42 1.69
N ALA A 316 -18.10 -5.53 0.95
CA ALA A 316 -17.90 -4.78 -0.28
C ALA A 316 -18.94 -5.16 -1.35
N ALA A 317 -19.22 -6.45 -1.54
CA ALA A 317 -20.20 -6.92 -2.52
C ALA A 317 -21.64 -6.47 -2.19
N GLU A 318 -22.01 -6.41 -0.91
CA GLU A 318 -23.33 -5.99 -0.46
C GLU A 318 -23.49 -4.45 -0.43
N GLY A 319 -22.44 -3.74 -0.04
CA GLY A 319 -22.46 -2.29 0.18
C GLY A 319 -22.22 -1.46 -1.08
N ASN A 320 -21.46 -1.98 -2.04
CA ASN A 320 -21.05 -1.22 -3.21
C ASN A 320 -21.98 -1.47 -4.40
N ARG A 321 -22.41 -0.40 -5.07
CA ARG A 321 -23.18 -0.47 -6.32
C ARG A 321 -22.50 0.39 -7.38
N ASN A 322 -22.05 -0.25 -8.46
CA ASN A 322 -21.50 0.48 -9.60
C ASN A 322 -22.64 1.09 -10.43
N ASN A 323 -22.87 2.39 -10.23
CA ASN A 323 -23.83 3.17 -11.02
C ASN A 323 -23.15 4.03 -12.10
N LEU A 324 -21.84 3.88 -12.30
CA LEU A 324 -21.10 4.65 -13.31
C LEU A 324 -21.50 4.19 -14.71
N GLY A 325 -21.57 5.13 -15.66
CA GLY A 325 -21.82 4.81 -17.07
C GLY A 325 -23.28 4.48 -17.43
N TYR A 326 -24.25 4.57 -16.50
CA TYR A 326 -25.69 4.50 -16.78
C TYR A 326 -26.29 5.83 -17.25
N TRP A 327 -25.53 6.61 -18.04
CA TRP A 327 -26.06 7.80 -18.70
C TRP A 327 -26.90 7.36 -19.90
N ALA A 328 -28.19 7.10 -19.67
CA ALA A 328 -29.17 7.11 -20.75
C ALA A 328 -29.26 8.56 -21.24
N ALA A 329 -28.83 8.81 -22.49
CA ALA A 329 -29.12 10.07 -23.16
C ALA A 329 -30.64 10.34 -23.07
N LYS A 330 -31.02 11.47 -22.50
CA LYS A 330 -32.35 12.05 -22.66
C LYS A 330 -32.39 12.84 -23.96
#